data_AF-A8MCJ1-F1
#
_entry.id   AF-A8MCJ1-F1
#
_cell.length_a   1.000
_cell.length_b   1.000
_cell.length_c   1.000
_cell.angle_alpha   90.00
_cell.angle_beta   90.00
_cell.angle_gamma   90.00
#
_symmetry.space_group_name_H-M   'P 1'
#
loop_
_entity.id
_entity.type
_entity.pdbx_description
1 polymer ?
#
loop_
_entity_poly.entity_id
_entity_poly.type
_entity_poly.pdbx_seq_one_letter_code
_entity_poly.pdbx_strand_id
1 'polypeptide(L)' 'MSRARGFRSIRSKELVCFFCLRTIKPSEAKVVVINDELIGMNFKVIACSECAAKYGESIRLKAS' A
#
# COMPACT_ATOMS: atom_id res chain seq x y z
N MET A 1 -5.78 -25.53 24.61
CA MET A 1 -4.71 -25.81 23.62
C MET A 1 -5.08 -25.13 22.31
N SER A 2 -4.58 -23.92 22.10
CA SER A 2 -4.88 -23.10 20.93
C SER A 2 -4.14 -23.65 19.71
N ARG A 3 -4.90 -24.22 18.77
CA ARG A 3 -4.39 -24.75 17.50
C ARG A 3 -3.68 -23.63 16.74
N ALA A 4 -2.35 -23.71 16.69
CA ALA A 4 -1.52 -22.95 15.76
C ALA A 4 -2.01 -23.23 14.34
N ARG A 5 -2.73 -22.27 13.75
CA ARG A 5 -3.11 -22.31 12.34
C ARG A 5 -1.83 -22.14 11.53
N GLY A 6 -1.38 -23.26 10.98
CA GLY A 6 -0.23 -23.34 10.09
C GLY A 6 -0.29 -22.24 9.03
N PHE A 7 0.81 -21.51 8.94
CA PHE A 7 1.14 -20.65 7.81
C PHE A 7 1.21 -21.55 6.56
N ARG A 8 0.08 -21.67 5.86
CA ARG A 8 0.02 -22.29 4.54
C ARG A 8 0.73 -21.37 3.55
N SER A 9 1.87 -21.82 3.06
CA SER A 9 2.42 -21.38 1.77
C SER A 9 1.37 -21.60 0.68
N ILE A 10 1.15 -20.65 -0.25
CA ILE A 10 0.70 -20.79 -1.67
C ILE A 10 0.36 -19.36 -2.20
N ARG A 11 1.23 -18.74 -3.01
CA ARG A 11 1.18 -18.71 -4.49
C ARG A 11 0.07 -17.83 -5.08
N SER A 12 0.09 -16.55 -4.74
CA SER A 12 -0.33 -15.41 -5.59
C SER A 12 0.37 -14.19 -5.01
N LYS A 13 1.03 -13.35 -5.82
CA LYS A 13 1.57 -12.06 -5.33
C LYS A 13 0.39 -11.13 -5.08
N GLU A 14 -0.46 -11.47 -4.11
CA GLU A 14 -1.53 -10.58 -3.67
C GLU A 14 -0.83 -9.42 -2.96
N LEU A 15 -0.96 -8.24 -3.54
CA LEU A 15 -0.42 -7.03 -2.98
C LEU A 15 -1.47 -6.47 -2.02
N VAL A 16 -1.03 -5.72 -1.01
CA VAL A 16 -1.94 -5.06 -0.07
C VAL A 16 -1.90 -3.56 -0.36
N CYS A 17 -3.08 -2.95 -0.53
CA CYS A 17 -3.18 -1.50 -0.65
C CYS A 17 -2.85 -0.85 0.69
N PHE A 18 -1.90 0.09 0.71
CA PHE A 18 -1.46 0.80 1.91
C PHE A 18 -2.59 1.62 2.57
N PHE A 19 -3.50 2.20 1.77
CA PHE A 19 -4.53 3.10 2.29
C PHE A 19 -5.76 2.38 2.84
N CYS A 20 -6.21 1.31 2.20
CA CYS A 20 -7.44 0.60 2.57
C CYS A 20 -7.21 -0.83 3.10
N LEU A 21 -5.95 -1.28 3.14
CA LEU A 21 -5.51 -2.59 3.64
C LEU A 21 -6.17 -3.80 2.96
N ARG A 22 -6.84 -3.58 1.83
CA ARG A 22 -7.42 -4.65 1.02
C ARG A 22 -6.34 -5.33 0.19
N THR A 23 -6.45 -6.65 0.07
CA THR A 23 -5.70 -7.41 -0.93
C THR A 23 -6.18 -7.03 -2.32
N ILE A 24 -5.22 -6.80 -3.21
CA ILE A 24 -5.44 -6.40 -4.59
C ILE A 24 -4.59 -7.21 -5.54
N LYS A 25 -5.07 -7.33 -6.77
CA LYS A 25 -4.33 -8.00 -7.85
C LYS A 25 -3.18 -7.09 -8.31
N PRO A 26 -2.05 -7.67 -8.76
CA PRO A 26 -0.95 -6.90 -9.35
C PRO A 26 -1.37 -5.98 -10.49
N SER A 27 -2.38 -6.38 -11.28
CA SER A 27 -2.90 -5.59 -12.39
C SER A 27 -3.60 -4.29 -11.95
N GLU A 28 -4.05 -4.23 -10.69
CA GLU A 28 -4.75 -3.07 -10.09
C GLU A 28 -3.85 -2.29 -9.14
N ALA A 29 -2.61 -2.75 -8.94
CA ALA A 29 -1.65 -2.11 -8.08
C ALA A 29 -1.02 -0.90 -8.78
N LYS A 30 -1.13 0.25 -8.14
CA LYS A 30 -0.49 1.50 -8.51
C LYS A 30 0.55 1.84 -7.45
N VAL A 31 1.63 2.48 -7.86
CA VAL A 31 2.65 2.99 -6.94
C VAL A 31 2.35 4.45 -6.68
N VAL A 32 2.18 4.82 -5.41
CA VAL A 32 1.98 6.19 -4.95
C VAL A 32 3.22 6.64 -4.21
N VAL A 33 3.67 7.87 -4.48
CA VAL A 33 4.82 8.47 -3.82
C VAL A 33 4.34 9.42 -2.73
N ILE A 34 4.67 9.12 -1.48
CA ILE A 34 4.46 10.01 -0.34
C ILE A 34 5.75 10.80 -0.15
N ASN A 35 5.71 12.10 -0.46
CA ASN A 35 6.79 13.02 -0.15
C ASN A 35 6.51 13.58 1.24
N ASP A 36 7.36 13.23 2.19
CA ASP A 36 7.31 13.75 3.53
C ASP A 36 8.32 14.89 3.66
N GLU A 37 7.81 16.14 3.69
CA GLU A 37 8.64 17.34 3.80
C GLU A 37 9.23 17.51 5.21
N LEU A 38 8.71 16.83 6.24
CA LEU A 38 9.25 16.89 7.61
C LEU A 38 10.57 16.14 7.72
N ILE A 39 10.65 14.95 7.12
CA ILE A 39 11.86 14.12 7.15
C ILE A 39 12.67 14.19 5.85
N GLY A 40 12.18 14.89 4.83
CA GLY A 40 12.85 15.04 3.54
C GLY A 40 12.98 13.72 2.77
N MET A 41 12.04 12.78 2.98
CA MET A 41 12.08 11.44 2.40
C MET A 41 10.86 11.15 1.53
N ASN A 42 11.08 10.35 0.48
CA ASN A 42 10.05 9.91 -0.44
C ASN A 42 9.77 8.42 -0.23
N PHE A 43 8.56 8.07 0.21
CA PHE A 43 8.12 6.69 0.36
C PHE A 43 7.31 6.25 -0.85
N LYS A 44 7.67 5.10 -1.41
CA LYS A 44 6.86 4.45 -2.46
C LYS A 44 5.98 3.41 -1.81
N VAL A 45 4.67 3.62 -1.88
CA VAL A 45 3.67 2.69 -1.33
C VAL A 45 2.80 2.12 -2.44
N ILE A 46 2.28 0.91 -2.22
CA ILE A 46 1.36 0.27 -3.14
C ILE A 46 -0.07 0.69 -2.79
N ALA A 47 -0.83 1.15 -3.77
CA ALA A 47 -2.23 1.53 -3.64
C ALA A 47 -3.08 0.80 -4.68
N CYS A 48 -4.38 0.62 -4.39
CA CYS A 48 -5.33 0.20 -5.41
C CYS A 48 -5.68 1.37 -6.35
N SER A 49 -6.19 1.06 -7.54
CA SER A 49 -6.62 2.07 -8.53
C SER A 49 -7.54 3.15 -7.93
N GLU A 50 -8.49 2.78 -7.08
CA GLU A 50 -9.40 3.74 -6.42
C GLU A 50 -8.68 4.69 -5.47
N CYS A 51 -7.79 4.17 -4.62
CA CYS A 51 -7.02 4.99 -3.69
C CYS A 51 -6.02 5.87 -4.45
N ALA A 52 -5.35 5.35 -5.47
CA ALA A 52 -4.45 6.15 -6.31
C ALA A 52 -5.20 7.27 -7.05
N ALA A 53 -6.42 7.01 -7.54
CA ALA A 53 -7.25 8.04 -8.16
C ALA A 53 -7.71 9.11 -7.15
N LYS A 54 -8.02 8.70 -5.91
CA LYS A 54 -8.49 9.60 -4.86
C LYS A 54 -7.39 10.50 -4.29
N TYR A 55 -6.22 9.94 -4.01
CA TYR A 55 -5.11 10.66 -3.38
C TYR A 55 -4.10 11.24 -4.38
N GLY A 56 -4.19 10.83 -5.66
CA GLY A 56 -3.20 11.14 -6.68
C GLY A 56 -1.98 10.22 -6.62
N GLU A 57 -1.12 10.33 -7.63
CA GLU A 57 0.12 9.55 -7.70
C GLU A 57 1.20 10.08 -6.73
N SER A 58 1.04 11.31 -6.26
CA SER A 58 1.95 11.95 -5.30
C SER A 58 1.20 12.63 -4.16
N ILE A 59 1.50 12.27 -2.92
CA ILE A 59 0.97 12.90 -1.71
C ILE A 59 2.09 13.74 -1.10
N ARG A 60 1.81 15.01 -0.77
CA ARG A 60 2.72 15.88 -0.02
C ARG A 60 2.23 15.99 1.42
N LEU A 61 3.02 15.47 2.36
CA LEU A 61 2.79 15.69 3.78
C LEU A 61 3.54 16.98 4.18
N LYS A 62 2.77 18.03 4.47
CA LYS A 62 3.31 19.28 5.02
C LYS A 62 3.43 19.16 6.53
N ALA A 63 4.54 19.63 7.07
CA ALA A 63 4.62 20.02 8.47
C ALA A 63 3.53 21.07 8.74
N SER A 64 2.62 20.78 9.68
CA SER A 64 1.65 21.77 10.16
C SER A 64 2.34 22.83 11.00
#